data_AF-A0A8H8YZK8-F1
#
_entry.id   AF-A0A8H8YZK8-F1
#
_cell.length_a   1.000
_cell.length_b   1.000
_cell.length_c   1.000
_cell.angle_alpha   90.00
_cell.angle_beta   90.00
_cell.angle_gamma   90.00
#
_symmetry.space_group_name_H-M   'P 1'
#
loop_
_entity.id
_entity.type
_entity.pdbx_description
1 polymer ?
#
loop_
_entity_poly.entity_id
_entity_poly.type
_entity_poly.pdbx_seq_one_letter_code
_entity_poly.pdbx_strand_id
1 'polypeptide(L)'
;MRGEMMEMPKNLLYLNHQMLEGLTLTTDDVVSRIEHLLRGSRQSLAWNAPKTVITPPDGRYMMATLSAADDPPFLAVKSLMLNPRNRERGLPDINSLVTLLDSDTGFPMAIMDGNWITAVRTAGLSAVAATRLARPESCIAAFIGCGIQARSHLQAFSSLFPLKEVRAFSRGSKNRDAFCQAVEKLGISAVACRNAEEAVKGADLVISTVTLSPTLVPFIDARWLKAGAFATTVDLAASWIKEHMRTFDRIVIDDLEQEAYMPSPLVDAKWVAGDLTGLVNGEVAGRSSDDEKTAFVFRGLALGDLALAGLAYQRACQLHRGYLIER
;
A
#
# COMPACT_ATOMS: atom_id res chain seq x y z
N MET A 1 39.75 19.11 24.35
CA MET A 1 39.62 17.75 23.79
C MET A 1 39.05 17.90 22.39
N ARG A 2 39.82 17.57 21.35
CA ARG A 2 39.30 17.52 19.98
C ARG A 2 38.41 16.28 19.94
N GLY A 3 37.10 16.48 19.78
CA GLY A 3 36.18 15.37 19.55
C GLY A 3 36.65 14.59 18.33
N GLU A 4 36.67 13.27 18.44
CA GLU A 4 36.88 12.40 17.30
C GLU A 4 35.88 12.83 16.22
N MET A 5 36.40 13.39 15.12
CA MET A 5 35.57 13.66 13.95
C MET A 5 35.08 12.31 13.48
N MET A 6 33.81 12.01 13.71
CA MET A 6 33.15 10.81 13.19
C MET A 6 33.46 10.75 11.70
N GLU A 7 34.18 9.71 11.27
CA GLU A 7 34.60 9.59 9.88
C GLU A 7 33.33 9.56 9.03
N MET A 8 33.12 10.60 8.21
CA MET A 8 31.87 10.74 7.47
C MET A 8 31.68 9.49 6.61
N PRO A 9 30.51 8.83 6.66
CA PRO A 9 30.28 7.61 5.88
C PRO A 9 30.50 7.89 4.38
N LYS A 10 31.61 7.42 3.81
CA LYS A 10 31.99 7.79 2.43
C LYS A 10 31.01 7.29 1.36
N ASN A 11 30.13 6.36 1.73
CA ASN A 11 29.33 5.59 0.79
C ASN A 11 27.83 5.81 0.96
N LEU A 12 27.13 5.82 -0.17
CA LEU A 12 25.68 5.75 -0.32
C LEU A 12 25.29 4.29 -0.61
N LEU A 13 24.26 3.77 0.04
CA LEU A 13 23.83 2.38 -0.19
C LEU A 13 22.79 2.31 -1.32
N TYR A 14 23.07 1.55 -2.37
CA TYR A 14 22.09 1.23 -3.40
C TYR A 14 21.49 -0.17 -3.18
N LEU A 15 20.16 -0.22 -3.07
CA LEU A 15 19.38 -1.45 -2.89
C LEU A 15 18.46 -1.67 -4.09
N ASN A 16 18.86 -2.61 -4.95
CA ASN A 16 18.02 -3.01 -6.08
C ASN A 16 16.86 -3.93 -5.65
N HIS A 17 15.95 -4.20 -6.59
CA HIS A 17 14.78 -5.05 -6.36
C HIS A 17 15.11 -6.41 -5.74
N GLN A 18 16.07 -7.14 -6.31
CA GLN A 18 16.43 -8.50 -5.86
C GLN A 18 16.99 -8.49 -4.43
N MET A 19 17.78 -7.47 -4.07
CA MET A 19 18.30 -7.32 -2.72
C MET A 19 17.18 -7.06 -1.72
N LEU A 20 16.22 -6.20 -2.07
CA LEU A 20 15.07 -5.88 -1.22
C LEU A 20 14.16 -7.10 -1.00
N GLU A 21 13.85 -7.87 -2.05
CA GLU A 21 13.13 -9.15 -1.92
C GLU A 21 13.85 -10.13 -0.98
N GLY A 22 15.19 -10.14 -1.04
CA GLY A 22 16.04 -10.98 -0.20
C GLY A 22 16.18 -10.53 1.26
N LEU A 23 15.57 -9.40 1.68
CA LEU A 23 15.61 -8.94 3.08
C LEU A 23 14.64 -9.68 4.00
N THR A 24 13.72 -10.46 3.41
CA THR A 24 12.73 -11.26 4.13
C THR A 24 11.99 -10.47 5.21
N LEU A 25 11.50 -9.28 4.85
CA LEU A 25 10.67 -8.46 5.74
C LEU A 25 9.28 -9.10 5.86
N THR A 26 8.85 -9.33 7.09
CA THR A 26 7.55 -9.94 7.37
C THR A 26 6.44 -8.89 7.32
N THR A 27 5.18 -9.33 7.15
CA THR A 27 4.02 -8.43 7.25
C THR A 27 3.97 -7.72 8.60
N ASP A 28 4.35 -8.42 9.67
CA ASP A 28 4.40 -7.87 11.02
C ASP A 28 5.46 -6.77 11.17
N ASP A 29 6.66 -6.96 10.60
CA ASP A 29 7.70 -5.91 10.56
C ASP A 29 7.16 -4.63 9.89
N VAL A 30 6.45 -4.79 8.76
CA VAL A 30 5.92 -3.68 7.96
C VAL A 30 4.76 -2.99 8.69
N VAL A 31 3.80 -3.75 9.20
CA VAL A 31 2.64 -3.24 9.96
C VAL A 31 3.14 -2.48 11.20
N SER A 32 4.01 -3.10 12.00
CA SER A 32 4.56 -2.49 13.21
C SER A 32 5.29 -1.19 12.91
N ARG A 33 6.11 -1.15 11.85
CA ARG A 33 6.83 0.07 11.48
C ARG A 33 5.89 1.17 10.96
N ILE A 34 4.85 0.83 10.19
CA ILE A 34 3.86 1.82 9.77
C ILE A 34 3.11 2.37 10.99
N GLU A 35 2.64 1.51 11.88
CA GLU A 35 1.92 1.94 13.09
C GLU A 35 2.79 2.83 13.99
N HIS A 36 4.06 2.49 14.15
CA HIS A 36 5.02 3.32 14.88
C HIS A 36 5.05 4.76 14.34
N LEU A 37 5.16 4.93 13.02
CA LEU A 37 5.18 6.27 12.40
C LEU A 37 3.82 6.98 12.50
N LEU A 38 2.70 6.26 12.39
CA LEU A 38 1.36 6.82 12.57
C LEU A 38 1.10 7.28 14.00
N ARG A 39 1.67 6.60 15.00
CA ARG A 39 1.65 7.08 16.40
C ARG A 39 2.56 8.28 16.59
N GLY A 40 3.77 8.21 16.01
CA GLY A 40 4.74 9.29 16.03
C GLY A 40 4.20 10.60 15.44
N SER A 41 3.34 10.54 14.42
CA SER A 41 2.78 11.77 13.84
C SER A 41 1.87 12.54 14.80
N ARG A 42 1.12 11.86 15.67
CA ARG A 42 0.34 12.49 16.74
C ARG A 42 1.20 12.99 17.90
N GLN A 43 2.45 12.56 17.97
CA GLN A 43 3.44 12.99 18.94
C GLN A 43 4.42 14.02 18.38
N SER A 44 4.22 14.48 17.13
CA SER A 44 5.16 15.35 16.41
C SER A 44 6.57 14.75 16.34
N LEU A 45 6.65 13.46 16.02
CA LEU A 45 7.88 12.70 15.76
C LEU A 45 7.93 12.13 14.34
N ALA A 46 6.86 12.31 13.56
CA ALA A 46 6.79 11.90 12.17
C ALA A 46 5.88 12.84 11.39
N TRP A 47 6.25 13.14 10.15
CA TRP A 47 5.56 14.10 9.30
C TRP A 47 5.51 13.60 7.86
N ASN A 48 4.46 13.98 7.16
CA ASN A 48 4.37 13.85 5.71
C ASN A 48 3.78 15.10 5.09
N ALA A 49 4.25 15.45 3.90
CA ALA A 49 3.60 16.44 3.07
C ALA A 49 2.52 15.77 2.19
N PRO A 50 1.46 16.50 1.82
CA PRO A 50 0.59 16.07 0.73
C PRO A 50 1.41 15.79 -0.53
N LYS A 51 1.05 14.72 -1.23
CA LYS A 51 1.77 14.33 -2.45
C LYS A 51 1.72 15.43 -3.50
N THR A 52 2.85 15.69 -4.15
CA THR A 52 2.90 16.59 -5.31
C THR A 52 2.70 15.80 -6.58
N VAL A 53 1.91 16.32 -7.53
CA VAL A 53 1.52 15.62 -8.75
C VAL A 53 1.71 16.52 -9.97
N ILE A 54 2.25 15.94 -11.04
CA ILE A 54 2.23 16.52 -12.39
C ILE A 54 1.49 15.53 -13.30
N THR A 55 0.47 16.01 -14.01
CA THR A 55 -0.33 15.20 -14.95
C THR A 55 -0.34 15.86 -16.33
N PRO A 56 0.66 15.57 -17.18
CA PRO A 56 0.65 16.10 -18.55
C PRO A 56 -0.55 15.58 -19.35
N PRO A 57 -0.98 16.27 -20.41
CA PRO A 57 -2.14 15.85 -21.22
C PRO A 57 -1.98 14.50 -21.93
N ASP A 58 -0.76 13.96 -22.03
CA ASP A 58 -0.45 12.72 -22.73
C ASP A 58 -0.63 11.45 -21.87
N GLY A 59 -1.40 11.56 -20.78
CA GLY A 59 -1.78 10.44 -19.91
C GLY A 59 -0.68 9.98 -18.95
N ARG A 60 0.48 10.64 -18.94
CA ARG A 60 1.49 10.41 -17.91
C ARG A 60 1.03 10.92 -16.55
N TYR A 61 1.48 10.26 -15.50
CA TYR A 61 1.28 10.68 -14.12
C TYR A 61 2.61 10.62 -13.39
N MET A 62 3.03 11.76 -12.84
CA MET A 62 4.28 11.89 -12.08
C MET A 62 3.92 12.35 -10.69
N MET A 63 4.55 11.75 -9.68
CA MET A 63 4.33 12.15 -8.30
C MET A 63 5.60 12.06 -7.48
N ALA A 64 5.64 12.88 -6.44
CA ALA A 64 6.60 12.77 -5.37
C ALA A 64 5.89 12.73 -4.02
N THR A 65 6.40 11.90 -3.11
CA THR A 65 6.04 11.91 -1.69
C THR A 65 7.24 12.33 -0.86
N LEU A 66 6.98 13.05 0.22
CA LEU A 66 7.98 13.49 1.20
C LEU A 66 7.46 13.16 2.59
N SER A 67 8.31 12.52 3.39
CA SER A 67 8.04 12.22 4.79
C SER A 67 9.33 12.15 5.58
N ALA A 68 9.27 12.53 6.85
CA ALA A 68 10.38 12.45 7.79
C ALA A 68 9.91 11.93 9.14
N ALA A 69 10.82 11.40 9.94
CA ALA A 69 10.59 11.02 11.33
C ALA A 69 11.88 11.12 12.12
N ASP A 70 11.78 11.31 13.43
CA ASP A 70 12.93 11.41 14.35
C ASP A 70 13.31 10.05 14.97
N ASP A 71 12.40 9.07 14.92
CA ASP A 71 12.64 7.72 15.46
C ASP A 71 12.20 6.61 14.48
N PRO A 72 13.15 5.97 13.79
CA PRO A 72 14.54 6.41 13.58
C PRO A 72 14.60 7.71 12.72
N PRO A 73 15.71 8.48 12.80
CA PRO A 73 15.84 9.80 12.16
C PRO A 73 16.02 9.68 10.64
N PHE A 74 14.92 9.49 9.92
CA PHE A 74 14.91 9.25 8.49
C PHE A 74 14.03 10.25 7.75
N LEU A 75 14.52 10.70 6.60
CA LEU A 75 13.78 11.44 5.59
C LEU A 75 13.72 10.62 4.31
N ALA A 76 12.52 10.38 3.80
CA ALA A 76 12.29 9.65 2.56
C ALA A 76 11.61 10.52 1.52
N VAL A 77 12.17 10.50 0.31
CA VAL A 77 11.51 11.04 -0.90
C VAL A 77 11.33 9.90 -1.89
N LYS A 78 10.09 9.66 -2.31
CA LYS A 78 9.81 8.76 -3.42
C LYS A 78 9.45 9.57 -4.65
N SER A 79 10.07 9.26 -5.77
CA SER A 79 9.65 9.74 -7.09
C SER A 79 9.06 8.58 -7.87
N LEU A 80 7.89 8.79 -8.48
CA LEU A 80 7.20 7.77 -9.26
C LEU A 80 6.65 8.36 -10.54
N MET A 81 6.78 7.60 -11.62
CA MET A 81 6.17 7.90 -12.90
C MET A 81 5.36 6.70 -13.36
N LEU A 82 4.11 6.96 -13.72
CA LEU A 82 3.28 6.09 -14.54
C LEU A 82 3.30 6.62 -15.98
N ASN A 83 3.71 5.79 -16.92
CA ASN A 83 3.68 6.07 -18.35
C ASN A 83 2.93 4.95 -19.09
N PRO A 84 1.68 5.18 -19.55
CA PRO A 84 0.90 4.16 -20.24
C PRO A 84 1.53 3.64 -21.54
N ARG A 85 2.43 4.42 -22.16
CA ARG A 85 3.13 4.07 -23.40
C ARG A 85 4.33 3.14 -23.17
N ASN A 86 4.72 2.85 -21.92
CA ASN A 86 5.85 1.97 -21.64
C ASN A 86 5.59 0.54 -22.07
N ARG A 87 4.33 0.08 -22.00
CA ARG A 87 3.93 -1.24 -22.49
C ARG A 87 4.31 -1.48 -23.96
N GLU A 88 4.15 -0.48 -24.82
CA GLU A 88 4.52 -0.54 -26.25
C GLU A 88 6.04 -0.65 -26.45
N ARG A 89 6.83 -0.23 -25.45
CA ARG A 89 8.29 -0.27 -25.43
C ARG A 89 8.85 -1.50 -24.71
N GLY A 90 8.00 -2.38 -24.21
CA GLY A 90 8.41 -3.51 -23.36
C GLY A 90 8.91 -3.10 -21.97
N LEU A 91 8.57 -1.89 -21.51
CA LEU A 91 8.94 -1.36 -20.19
C LEU A 91 7.76 -1.47 -19.20
N PRO A 92 8.01 -1.50 -17.88
CA PRO A 92 6.95 -1.39 -16.88
C PRO A 92 6.21 -0.04 -16.96
N ASP A 93 4.89 -0.06 -16.77
CA ASP A 93 4.07 1.16 -16.78
C ASP A 93 4.41 2.09 -15.62
N ILE A 94 4.81 1.54 -14.47
CA ILE A 94 5.18 2.27 -13.26
C ILE A 94 6.67 2.06 -12.98
N ASN A 95 7.40 3.16 -12.78
CA ASN A 95 8.80 3.16 -12.40
C ASN A 95 9.00 4.17 -11.27
N SER A 96 9.76 3.79 -10.25
CA SER A 96 9.97 4.66 -9.09
C SER A 96 11.29 4.37 -8.38
N LEU A 97 11.78 5.38 -7.68
CA LEU A 97 12.94 5.32 -6.80
C LEU A 97 12.61 5.98 -5.47
N VAL A 98 13.21 5.46 -4.40
CA VAL A 98 13.17 6.09 -3.08
C VAL A 98 14.58 6.50 -2.70
N THR A 99 14.75 7.75 -2.29
CA THR A 99 15.96 8.26 -1.65
C THR A 99 15.71 8.36 -0.15
N LEU A 100 16.65 7.86 0.65
CA LEU A 100 16.63 7.92 2.11
C LEU A 100 17.80 8.79 2.57
N LEU A 101 17.50 9.79 3.40
CA LEU A 101 18.46 10.66 4.08
C LEU A 101 18.27 10.50 5.60
N ASP A 102 19.30 10.86 6.35
CA ASP A 102 19.20 11.10 7.78
C ASP A 102 18.43 12.41 8.00
N SER A 103 17.37 12.39 8.81
CA SER A 103 16.49 13.57 8.99
C SER A 103 17.16 14.70 9.77
N ASP A 104 18.11 14.37 10.65
CA ASP A 104 18.76 15.34 11.54
C ASP A 104 19.86 16.10 10.81
N THR A 105 20.65 15.39 10.00
CA THR A 105 21.85 15.91 9.34
C THR A 105 21.64 16.19 7.85
N GLY A 106 20.58 15.65 7.26
CA GLY A 106 20.36 15.65 5.80
C GLY A 106 21.31 14.73 5.05
N PHE A 107 22.06 13.88 5.74
CA PHE A 107 23.08 13.04 5.12
C PHE A 107 22.44 11.95 4.24
N PRO A 108 22.80 11.83 2.94
CA PRO A 108 22.30 10.75 2.09
C PRO A 108 22.63 9.39 2.67
N MET A 109 21.69 8.44 2.68
CA MET A 109 21.91 7.11 3.27
C MET A 109 21.72 6.01 2.24
N ALA A 110 20.65 6.08 1.44
CA ALA A 110 20.37 5.06 0.45
C ALA A 110 19.55 5.54 -0.76
N ILE A 111 19.68 4.79 -1.86
CA ILE A 111 18.77 4.81 -3.01
C ILE A 111 18.21 3.39 -3.18
N MET A 112 16.90 3.28 -3.34
CA MET A 112 16.21 1.99 -3.38
C MET A 112 15.25 1.89 -4.56
N ASP A 113 15.02 0.66 -5.03
CA ASP A 113 13.94 0.35 -5.99
C ASP A 113 12.57 0.72 -5.39
N GLY A 114 11.96 1.78 -5.93
CA GLY A 114 10.69 2.30 -5.41
C GLY A 114 9.48 1.45 -5.77
N ASN A 115 9.62 0.58 -6.79
CA ASN A 115 8.53 -0.29 -7.24
C ASN A 115 8.26 -1.38 -6.20
N TRP A 116 9.32 -2.00 -5.67
CA TRP A 116 9.25 -2.93 -4.55
C TRP A 116 8.69 -2.23 -3.31
N ILE A 117 9.22 -1.05 -2.97
CA ILE A 117 8.73 -0.26 -1.81
C ILE A 117 7.23 -0.02 -1.97
N THR A 118 6.80 0.47 -3.12
CA THR A 118 5.38 0.76 -3.40
C THR A 118 4.52 -0.48 -3.30
N ALA A 119 4.97 -1.65 -3.75
CA ALA A 119 4.20 -2.88 -3.67
C ALA A 119 3.97 -3.31 -2.21
N VAL A 120 5.04 -3.39 -1.42
CA VAL A 120 4.98 -3.90 -0.05
C VAL A 120 4.32 -2.91 0.90
N ARG A 121 4.66 -1.62 0.85
CA ARG A 121 4.06 -0.63 1.76
C ARG A 121 2.57 -0.40 1.50
N THR A 122 2.12 -0.56 0.26
CA THR A 122 0.70 -0.42 -0.09
C THR A 122 -0.10 -1.57 0.51
N ALA A 123 0.42 -2.80 0.44
CA ALA A 123 -0.15 -3.94 1.17
C ALA A 123 -0.07 -3.77 2.69
N GLY A 124 1.01 -3.17 3.20
CA GLY A 124 1.18 -2.82 4.61
C GLY A 124 0.12 -1.86 5.13
N LEU A 125 -0.19 -0.77 4.41
CA LEU A 125 -1.27 0.16 4.78
C LEU A 125 -2.63 -0.55 4.82
N SER A 126 -2.93 -1.37 3.80
CA SER A 126 -4.13 -2.21 3.78
C SER A 126 -4.18 -3.17 4.97
N ALA A 127 -3.05 -3.75 5.37
CA ALA A 127 -2.93 -4.65 6.50
C ALA A 127 -3.18 -3.94 7.85
N VAL A 128 -2.59 -2.75 8.06
CA VAL A 128 -2.83 -1.91 9.25
C VAL A 128 -4.33 -1.61 9.41
N ALA A 129 -5.01 -1.29 8.31
CA ALA A 129 -6.46 -1.08 8.32
C ALA A 129 -7.22 -2.40 8.57
N ALA A 130 -6.85 -3.48 7.88
CA ALA A 130 -7.53 -4.77 7.95
C ALA A 130 -7.50 -5.38 9.37
N THR A 131 -6.38 -5.27 10.10
CA THR A 131 -6.29 -5.76 11.48
C THR A 131 -7.28 -5.10 12.45
N ARG A 132 -7.86 -3.94 12.09
CA ARG A 132 -8.83 -3.19 12.89
C ARG A 132 -10.24 -3.20 12.32
N LEU A 133 -10.39 -3.40 11.00
CA LEU A 133 -11.65 -3.26 10.29
C LEU A 133 -12.18 -4.59 9.75
N ALA A 134 -11.34 -5.59 9.51
CA ALA A 134 -11.76 -6.92 9.10
C ALA A 134 -12.06 -7.81 10.31
N ARG A 135 -12.76 -8.91 10.06
CA ARG A 135 -12.97 -9.94 11.09
C ARG A 135 -11.75 -10.87 11.15
N PRO A 136 -11.20 -11.20 12.33
CA PRO A 136 -9.97 -12.00 12.43
C PRO A 136 -10.12 -13.43 11.87
N GLU A 137 -11.33 -13.96 11.84
CA GLU A 137 -11.68 -15.29 11.30
C GLU A 137 -11.95 -15.30 9.79
N SER A 138 -11.74 -14.18 9.10
CA SER A 138 -11.94 -14.05 7.65
C SER A 138 -11.19 -15.13 6.88
N CYS A 139 -11.88 -15.90 6.03
CA CYS A 139 -11.29 -17.08 5.37
C CYS A 139 -11.49 -17.11 3.85
N ILE A 140 -12.35 -16.25 3.30
CA ILE A 140 -12.56 -16.11 1.85
C ILE A 140 -12.16 -14.71 1.40
N ALA A 141 -11.16 -14.60 0.52
CA ALA A 141 -10.70 -13.32 -0.01
C ALA A 141 -10.95 -13.21 -1.52
N ALA A 142 -11.54 -12.09 -1.96
CA ALA A 142 -11.74 -11.75 -3.36
C ALA A 142 -10.69 -10.74 -3.82
N PHE A 143 -9.97 -11.04 -4.89
CA PHE A 143 -9.01 -10.17 -5.54
C PHE A 143 -9.55 -9.74 -6.91
N ILE A 144 -9.76 -8.44 -7.06
CA ILE A 144 -10.22 -7.81 -8.31
C ILE A 144 -9.05 -7.06 -8.92
N GLY A 145 -8.47 -7.63 -9.97
CA GLY A 145 -7.12 -7.30 -10.44
C GLY A 145 -6.11 -8.30 -9.89
N CYS A 146 -5.25 -8.85 -10.76
CA CYS A 146 -4.32 -9.94 -10.44
C CYS A 146 -2.86 -9.54 -10.78
N GLY A 147 -2.51 -8.28 -10.55
CA GLY A 147 -1.18 -7.71 -10.81
C GLY A 147 -0.23 -7.80 -9.61
N ILE A 148 0.82 -6.97 -9.64
CA ILE A 148 1.84 -6.90 -8.57
C ILE A 148 1.20 -6.58 -7.21
N GLN A 149 0.29 -5.59 -7.17
CA GLN A 149 -0.39 -5.23 -5.92
C GLN A 149 -1.20 -6.40 -5.35
N ALA A 150 -1.90 -7.18 -6.17
CA ALA A 150 -2.61 -8.36 -5.71
C ALA A 150 -1.67 -9.39 -5.07
N ARG A 151 -0.46 -9.60 -5.62
CA ARG A 151 0.53 -10.53 -5.05
C ARG A 151 1.05 -10.07 -3.69
N SER A 152 1.39 -8.79 -3.55
CA SER A 152 1.84 -8.25 -2.25
C SER A 152 0.71 -8.27 -1.22
N HIS A 153 -0.53 -8.00 -1.62
CA HIS A 153 -1.69 -8.12 -0.72
C HIS A 153 -2.00 -9.57 -0.37
N LEU A 154 -1.82 -10.53 -1.28
CA LEU A 154 -1.95 -11.95 -0.97
C LEU A 154 -0.95 -12.36 0.11
N GLN A 155 0.32 -11.96 -0.02
CA GLN A 155 1.35 -12.24 0.98
C GLN A 155 1.01 -11.62 2.35
N ALA A 156 0.57 -10.37 2.37
CA ALA A 156 0.19 -9.70 3.62
C ALA A 156 -1.04 -10.36 4.26
N PHE A 157 -2.11 -10.56 3.49
CA PHE A 157 -3.39 -11.02 4.01
C PHE A 157 -3.36 -12.50 4.40
N SER A 158 -2.63 -13.36 3.67
CA SER A 158 -2.48 -14.77 4.05
C SER A 158 -1.69 -14.97 5.34
N SER A 159 -0.85 -14.00 5.72
CA SER A 159 -0.13 -14.02 7.00
C SER A 159 -0.98 -13.51 8.19
N LEU A 160 -2.04 -12.74 7.92
CA LEU A 160 -2.89 -12.12 8.94
C LEU A 160 -4.20 -12.86 9.17
N PHE A 161 -4.69 -13.58 8.17
CA PHE A 161 -6.00 -14.21 8.19
C PHE A 161 -5.90 -15.70 7.81
N PRO A 162 -6.76 -16.57 8.39
CA PRO A 162 -6.79 -17.99 8.09
C PRO A 162 -7.47 -18.28 6.74
N LEU A 163 -6.92 -17.74 5.65
CA LEU A 163 -7.46 -17.85 4.30
C LEU A 163 -7.52 -19.32 3.86
N LYS A 164 -8.72 -19.76 3.46
CA LYS A 164 -8.98 -21.10 2.91
C LYS A 164 -9.27 -21.03 1.41
N GLU A 165 -9.84 -19.92 0.95
CA GLU A 165 -10.22 -19.71 -0.43
C GLU A 165 -9.87 -18.29 -0.90
N VAL A 166 -9.28 -18.18 -2.08
CA VAL A 166 -9.06 -16.92 -2.78
C VAL A 166 -9.76 -16.95 -4.13
N ARG A 167 -10.63 -15.99 -4.35
CA ARG A 167 -11.35 -15.76 -5.61
C ARG A 167 -10.66 -14.68 -6.40
N ALA A 168 -10.31 -14.96 -7.65
CA ALA A 168 -9.55 -14.05 -8.49
C ALA A 168 -10.34 -13.68 -9.74
N PHE A 169 -10.55 -12.38 -9.95
CA PHE A 169 -11.08 -11.85 -11.20
C PHE A 169 -10.12 -10.82 -11.79
N SER A 170 -9.81 -10.94 -13.07
CA SER A 170 -9.17 -9.87 -13.83
C SER A 170 -9.55 -9.98 -15.31
N ARG A 171 -9.40 -8.89 -16.07
CA ARG A 171 -9.70 -8.86 -17.51
C ARG A 171 -8.88 -9.86 -18.34
N GLY A 172 -7.65 -10.17 -17.90
CA GLY A 172 -6.74 -11.06 -18.64
C GLY A 172 -6.58 -12.40 -17.94
N SER A 173 -6.84 -13.50 -18.67
CA SER A 173 -6.68 -14.86 -18.14
C SER A 173 -5.26 -15.12 -17.64
N LYS A 174 -4.22 -14.75 -18.40
CA LYS A 174 -2.80 -14.99 -18.03
C LYS A 174 -2.44 -14.50 -16.62
N ASN A 175 -2.79 -13.26 -16.27
CA ASN A 175 -2.45 -12.72 -14.95
C ASN A 175 -3.28 -13.35 -13.84
N ARG A 176 -4.57 -13.62 -14.11
CA ARG A 176 -5.45 -14.32 -13.16
C ARG A 176 -4.94 -15.73 -12.88
N ASP A 177 -4.62 -16.49 -13.92
CA ASP A 177 -4.21 -17.89 -13.79
C ASP A 177 -2.84 -17.99 -13.08
N ALA A 178 -1.89 -17.09 -13.41
CA ALA A 178 -0.62 -16.99 -12.69
C ALA A 178 -0.76 -16.48 -11.24
N PHE A 179 -1.85 -15.79 -10.91
CA PHE A 179 -2.16 -15.40 -9.54
C PHE A 179 -2.78 -16.58 -8.76
N CYS A 180 -3.73 -17.30 -9.37
CA CYS A 180 -4.28 -18.54 -8.80
C CYS A 180 -3.18 -19.57 -8.49
N GLN A 181 -2.22 -19.78 -9.40
CA GLN A 181 -1.09 -20.66 -9.12
C GLN A 181 -0.24 -20.20 -7.92
N ALA A 182 -0.13 -18.89 -7.69
CA ALA A 182 0.60 -18.37 -6.53
C ALA A 182 -0.18 -18.58 -5.24
N VAL A 183 -1.51 -18.48 -5.28
CA VAL A 183 -2.41 -18.82 -4.17
C VAL A 183 -2.27 -20.31 -3.82
N GLU A 184 -2.32 -21.20 -4.81
CA GLU A 184 -2.24 -22.65 -4.60
C GLU A 184 -0.89 -23.08 -4.00
N LYS A 185 0.20 -22.39 -4.35
CA LYS A 185 1.52 -22.61 -3.73
C LYS A 185 1.56 -22.29 -2.22
N LEU A 186 0.61 -21.50 -1.72
CA LEU A 186 0.44 -21.23 -0.30
C LEU A 186 -0.47 -22.27 0.39
N GLY A 187 -0.95 -23.28 -0.34
CA GLY A 187 -1.89 -24.28 0.18
C GLY A 187 -3.34 -23.77 0.29
N ILE A 188 -3.66 -22.65 -0.37
CA ILE A 188 -5.00 -22.02 -0.34
C ILE A 188 -5.75 -22.41 -1.62
N SER A 189 -7.06 -22.67 -1.52
CA SER A 189 -7.89 -22.94 -2.70
C SER A 189 -8.02 -21.69 -3.57
N ALA A 190 -7.75 -21.80 -4.88
CA ALA A 190 -7.89 -20.69 -5.81
C ALA A 190 -9.09 -20.88 -6.75
N VAL A 191 -9.93 -19.86 -6.88
CA VAL A 191 -11.10 -19.87 -7.77
C VAL A 191 -10.96 -18.74 -8.80
N ALA A 192 -10.84 -19.11 -10.07
CA ALA A 192 -10.81 -18.17 -11.18
C ALA A 192 -12.24 -17.74 -11.57
N CYS A 193 -12.69 -16.60 -11.08
CA CYS A 193 -14.05 -16.12 -11.30
C CYS A 193 -14.25 -15.51 -12.69
N ARG A 194 -15.49 -15.58 -13.19
CA ARG A 194 -15.87 -15.04 -14.52
C ARG A 194 -16.12 -13.53 -14.52
N ASN A 195 -16.54 -12.98 -13.39
CA ASN A 195 -16.79 -11.56 -13.20
C ASN A 195 -16.54 -11.14 -11.74
N ALA A 196 -16.61 -9.83 -11.47
CA ALA A 196 -16.38 -9.30 -10.14
C ALA A 196 -17.46 -9.69 -9.14
N GLU A 197 -18.72 -9.79 -9.57
CA GLU A 197 -19.84 -10.19 -8.70
C GLU A 197 -19.65 -11.59 -8.12
N GLU A 198 -19.26 -12.55 -8.96
CA GLU A 198 -18.97 -13.93 -8.57
C GLU A 198 -17.82 -14.00 -7.55
N ALA A 199 -16.78 -13.16 -7.73
CA ALA A 199 -15.67 -13.08 -6.79
C ALA A 199 -16.10 -12.46 -5.44
N VAL A 200 -16.87 -11.36 -5.48
CA VAL A 200 -17.22 -10.57 -4.29
C VAL A 200 -18.29 -11.22 -3.43
N LYS A 201 -19.32 -11.84 -4.02
CA LYS A 201 -20.46 -12.38 -3.26
C LYS A 201 -20.03 -13.44 -2.25
N GLY A 202 -20.22 -13.15 -0.97
CA GLY A 202 -19.89 -14.07 0.13
C GLY A 202 -18.43 -14.04 0.60
N ALA A 203 -17.56 -13.24 -0.04
CA ALA A 203 -16.20 -13.04 0.42
C ALA A 203 -16.16 -12.25 1.74
N ASP A 204 -15.21 -12.59 2.62
CA ASP A 204 -14.93 -11.84 3.84
C ASP A 204 -14.11 -10.59 3.55
N LEU A 205 -13.12 -10.73 2.66
CA LEU A 205 -12.16 -9.68 2.31
C LEU A 205 -12.29 -9.38 0.81
N VAL A 206 -12.34 -8.11 0.44
CA VAL A 206 -12.36 -7.69 -0.98
C VAL A 206 -11.22 -6.72 -1.23
N ILE A 207 -10.28 -7.10 -2.11
CA ILE A 207 -9.09 -6.35 -2.44
C ILE A 207 -9.18 -5.92 -3.91
N SER A 208 -9.41 -4.63 -4.18
CA SER A 208 -9.42 -4.09 -5.55
C SER A 208 -8.09 -3.46 -5.92
N THR A 209 -7.47 -3.96 -6.99
CA THR A 209 -6.14 -3.55 -7.50
C THR A 209 -6.16 -3.36 -9.01
N VAL A 210 -7.28 -2.86 -9.54
CA VAL A 210 -7.45 -2.66 -10.98
C VAL A 210 -6.54 -1.53 -11.47
N THR A 211 -5.85 -1.76 -12.58
CA THR A 211 -5.02 -0.72 -13.22
C THR A 211 -5.89 0.47 -13.62
N LEU A 212 -5.51 1.66 -13.16
CA LEU A 212 -6.17 2.91 -13.53
C LEU A 212 -6.05 3.16 -15.04
N SER A 213 -7.13 3.60 -15.65
CA SER A 213 -7.19 3.94 -17.06
C SER A 213 -8.27 5.00 -17.28
N PRO A 214 -8.09 5.95 -18.22
CA PRO A 214 -9.12 6.92 -18.57
C PRO A 214 -10.43 6.28 -19.07
N THR A 215 -10.39 5.04 -19.54
CA THR A 215 -11.55 4.30 -20.04
C THR A 215 -12.14 3.32 -19.02
N LEU A 216 -11.65 3.32 -17.78
CA LEU A 216 -12.18 2.45 -16.73
C LEU A 216 -13.57 2.92 -16.33
N VAL A 217 -14.57 2.08 -16.59
CA VAL A 217 -15.93 2.24 -16.08
C VAL A 217 -16.05 1.45 -14.78
N PRO A 218 -16.56 2.02 -13.67
CA PRO A 218 -16.77 1.30 -12.43
C PRO A 218 -17.71 0.10 -12.62
N PHE A 219 -17.35 -1.05 -12.04
CA PHE A 219 -18.08 -2.31 -12.23
C PHE A 219 -18.20 -3.13 -10.94
N ILE A 220 -17.60 -2.72 -9.83
CA ILE A 220 -17.74 -3.37 -8.53
C ILE A 220 -18.88 -2.69 -7.77
N ASP A 221 -19.87 -3.47 -7.39
CA ASP A 221 -21.01 -3.01 -6.60
C ASP A 221 -20.85 -3.39 -5.13
N ALA A 222 -20.78 -2.40 -4.24
CA ALA A 222 -20.68 -2.65 -2.80
C ALA A 222 -21.92 -3.38 -2.22
N ARG A 223 -23.06 -3.41 -2.93
CA ARG A 223 -24.25 -4.18 -2.51
C ARG A 223 -24.08 -5.69 -2.62
N TRP A 224 -23.02 -6.17 -3.31
CA TRP A 224 -22.68 -7.59 -3.36
C TRP A 224 -22.00 -8.10 -2.10
N LEU A 225 -21.49 -7.19 -1.27
CA LEU A 225 -20.80 -7.53 -0.03
C LEU A 225 -21.77 -8.17 0.96
N LYS A 226 -21.32 -9.25 1.61
CA LYS A 226 -22.05 -9.83 2.74
C LYS A 226 -21.88 -8.97 3.99
N ALA A 227 -22.73 -9.19 4.98
CA ALA A 227 -22.52 -8.68 6.33
C ALA A 227 -21.13 -9.10 6.86
N GLY A 228 -20.46 -8.19 7.57
CA GLY A 228 -19.13 -8.43 8.12
C GLY A 228 -17.97 -8.36 7.14
N ALA A 229 -18.21 -8.06 5.87
CA ALA A 229 -17.15 -7.95 4.87
C ALA A 229 -16.27 -6.71 5.12
N PHE A 230 -14.98 -6.84 4.81
CA PHE A 230 -14.03 -5.73 4.74
C PHE A 230 -13.53 -5.56 3.30
N ALA A 231 -13.50 -4.33 2.80
CA ALA A 231 -12.91 -4.00 1.52
C ALA A 231 -11.68 -3.09 1.68
N THR A 232 -10.63 -3.33 0.91
CA THR A 232 -9.54 -2.36 0.70
C THR A 232 -9.42 -2.01 -0.77
N THR A 233 -9.38 -0.70 -1.08
CA THR A 233 -9.37 -0.21 -2.46
C THR A 233 -8.04 0.44 -2.80
N VAL A 234 -7.15 -0.35 -3.41
CA VAL A 234 -5.80 0.08 -3.83
C VAL A 234 -5.85 0.90 -5.12
N ASP A 235 -6.92 0.73 -5.89
CA ASP A 235 -7.17 1.37 -7.18
C ASP A 235 -7.96 2.68 -7.06
N LEU A 236 -7.78 3.43 -5.97
CA LEU A 236 -8.44 4.72 -5.70
C LEU A 236 -9.99 4.62 -5.70
N ALA A 237 -10.50 3.42 -5.42
CA ALA A 237 -11.90 3.05 -5.60
C ALA A 237 -12.45 3.36 -7.01
N ALA A 238 -11.60 3.44 -8.04
CA ALA A 238 -12.00 3.76 -9.41
C ALA A 238 -12.80 2.64 -10.07
N SER A 239 -12.64 1.41 -9.59
CA SER A 239 -13.43 0.24 -10.03
C SER A 239 -14.78 0.12 -9.35
N TRP A 240 -15.07 0.93 -8.32
CA TRP A 240 -16.27 0.84 -7.49
C TRP A 240 -17.35 1.85 -7.90
N ILE A 241 -18.60 1.39 -7.97
CA ILE A 241 -19.75 2.26 -8.20
C ILE A 241 -19.93 3.16 -6.98
N LYS A 242 -19.58 4.45 -7.13
CA LYS A 242 -19.44 5.40 -6.01
C LYS A 242 -20.73 5.53 -5.20
N GLU A 243 -21.88 5.61 -5.88
CA GLU A 243 -23.19 5.75 -5.25
C GLU A 243 -23.54 4.57 -4.34
N HIS A 244 -22.98 3.39 -4.61
CA HIS A 244 -23.23 2.19 -3.83
C HIS A 244 -22.29 2.05 -2.64
N MET A 245 -21.17 2.80 -2.60
CA MET A 245 -20.26 2.80 -1.45
C MET A 245 -20.92 3.32 -0.16
N ARG A 246 -22.05 4.02 -0.25
CA ARG A 246 -22.94 4.32 0.90
C ARG A 246 -23.43 3.09 1.68
N THR A 247 -23.25 1.90 1.12
CA THR A 247 -23.58 0.61 1.75
C THR A 247 -22.57 0.22 2.82
N PHE A 248 -21.35 0.77 2.78
CA PHE A 248 -20.41 0.59 3.88
C PHE A 248 -20.93 1.31 5.11
N ASP A 249 -20.95 0.58 6.22
CA ASP A 249 -21.29 1.10 7.53
C ASP A 249 -20.15 1.98 8.07
N ARG A 250 -18.91 1.75 7.58
CA ARG A 250 -17.74 2.58 7.88
C ARG A 250 -16.72 2.61 6.74
N ILE A 251 -16.28 3.81 6.38
CA ILE A 251 -15.16 4.03 5.47
C ILE A 251 -14.06 4.80 6.21
N VAL A 252 -12.86 4.22 6.26
CA VAL A 252 -11.65 4.89 6.71
C VAL A 252 -10.79 5.19 5.49
N ILE A 253 -10.20 6.38 5.42
CA ILE A 253 -9.25 6.74 4.37
C ILE A 253 -7.81 6.75 4.89
N ASP A 254 -6.81 6.97 4.04
CA ASP A 254 -5.42 7.05 4.51
C ASP A 254 -5.10 8.34 5.23
N ASP A 255 -5.54 9.48 4.71
CA ASP A 255 -5.12 10.80 5.21
C ASP A 255 -6.16 11.87 4.87
N LEU A 256 -6.78 12.46 5.90
CA LEU A 256 -7.81 13.50 5.73
C LEU A 256 -7.24 14.79 5.15
N GLU A 257 -6.01 15.15 5.53
CA GLU A 257 -5.36 16.37 5.06
C GLU A 257 -5.10 16.27 3.54
N GLN A 258 -4.42 15.23 3.09
CA GLN A 258 -4.18 14.97 1.67
C GLN A 258 -5.51 14.90 0.90
N GLU A 259 -6.53 14.25 1.43
CA GLU A 259 -7.83 14.16 0.76
C GLU A 259 -8.46 15.54 0.51
N ALA A 260 -8.35 16.46 1.47
CA ALA A 260 -8.85 17.82 1.34
C ALA A 260 -8.15 18.65 0.25
N TYR A 261 -6.88 18.34 -0.06
CA TYR A 261 -6.11 19.01 -1.12
C TYR A 261 -6.32 18.41 -2.51
N MET A 262 -6.96 17.24 -2.63
CA MET A 262 -7.11 16.56 -3.91
C MET A 262 -8.32 17.07 -4.70
N PRO A 263 -8.19 17.31 -6.01
CA PRO A 263 -9.27 17.90 -6.82
C PRO A 263 -10.47 16.96 -7.03
N SER A 264 -10.31 15.66 -6.77
CA SER A 264 -11.36 14.67 -6.99
C SER A 264 -11.36 13.69 -5.83
N PRO A 265 -12.39 13.69 -4.97
CA PRO A 265 -12.41 12.87 -3.77
C PRO A 265 -12.50 11.37 -4.10
N LEU A 266 -11.96 10.54 -3.21
CA LEU A 266 -12.03 9.08 -3.30
C LEU A 266 -13.46 8.59 -3.13
N VAL A 267 -14.19 9.17 -2.18
CA VAL A 267 -15.57 8.87 -1.80
C VAL A 267 -16.24 10.16 -1.31
N ASP A 268 -17.57 10.15 -1.20
CA ASP A 268 -18.28 11.26 -0.57
C ASP A 268 -17.82 11.42 0.88
N ALA A 269 -17.36 12.62 1.24
CA ALA A 269 -16.78 12.93 2.55
C ALA A 269 -17.74 12.61 3.72
N LYS A 270 -19.06 12.67 3.50
CA LYS A 270 -20.05 12.35 4.54
C LYS A 270 -20.06 10.87 4.95
N TRP A 271 -19.43 9.99 4.17
CA TRP A 271 -19.30 8.56 4.48
C TRP A 271 -17.96 8.21 5.13
N VAL A 272 -17.03 9.16 5.19
CA VAL A 272 -15.70 8.97 5.78
C VAL A 272 -15.80 9.13 7.29
N ALA A 273 -15.45 8.08 8.03
CA ALA A 273 -15.43 8.07 9.49
C ALA A 273 -14.13 8.65 10.09
N GLY A 274 -13.06 8.70 9.28
CA GLY A 274 -11.78 9.28 9.65
C GLY A 274 -10.63 8.69 8.81
N ASP A 275 -9.39 8.85 9.27
CA ASP A 275 -8.19 8.36 8.60
C ASP A 275 -7.47 7.22 9.34
N LEU A 276 -6.47 6.64 8.68
CA LEU A 276 -5.67 5.54 9.19
C LEU A 276 -4.87 5.94 10.44
N THR A 277 -4.38 7.18 10.49
CA THR A 277 -3.67 7.73 11.66
C THR A 277 -4.59 7.74 12.88
N GLY A 278 -5.81 8.27 12.74
CA GLY A 278 -6.80 8.28 13.80
C GLY A 278 -7.25 6.88 14.19
N LEU A 279 -7.37 5.96 13.23
CA LEU A 279 -7.68 4.55 13.49
C LEU A 279 -6.60 3.85 14.32
N VAL A 280 -5.31 4.12 14.06
CA VAL A 280 -4.20 3.54 14.83
C VAL A 280 -4.12 4.14 16.23
N ASN A 281 -4.41 5.43 16.38
CA ASN A 281 -4.35 6.16 17.65
C ASN A 281 -5.64 6.05 18.49
N GLY A 282 -6.69 5.37 17.99
CA GLY A 282 -7.95 5.19 18.71
C GLY A 282 -8.89 6.40 18.65
N GLU A 283 -8.58 7.39 17.82
CA GLU A 283 -9.44 8.55 17.52
C GLU A 283 -10.63 8.14 16.63
N VAL A 284 -10.43 7.11 15.79
CA VAL A 284 -11.45 6.48 14.96
C VAL A 284 -11.63 5.06 15.45
N ALA A 285 -12.88 4.65 15.71
CA ALA A 285 -13.15 3.29 16.14
C ALA A 285 -12.82 2.26 15.03
N GLY A 286 -12.22 1.14 15.40
CA GLY A 286 -12.21 -0.08 14.59
C GLY A 286 -13.59 -0.75 14.58
N ARG A 287 -13.74 -1.86 13.85
CA ARG A 287 -15.01 -2.60 13.70
C ARG A 287 -15.76 -2.71 15.04
N SER A 288 -17.05 -2.39 15.01
CA SER A 288 -17.92 -2.33 16.19
C SER A 288 -18.93 -3.49 16.28
N SER A 289 -19.16 -4.21 15.18
CA SER A 289 -19.98 -5.43 15.18
C SER A 289 -19.55 -6.40 14.06
N ASP A 290 -19.96 -7.67 14.19
CA ASP A 290 -19.65 -8.72 13.22
C ASP A 290 -20.36 -8.53 11.87
N ASP A 291 -21.45 -7.76 11.83
CA ASP A 291 -22.22 -7.52 10.62
C ASP A 291 -21.78 -6.27 9.85
N GLU A 292 -20.94 -5.42 10.46
CA GLU A 292 -20.49 -4.15 9.88
C GLU A 292 -19.74 -4.37 8.56
N LYS A 293 -20.15 -3.69 7.48
CA LYS A 293 -19.39 -3.63 6.23
C LYS A 293 -18.42 -2.47 6.33
N THR A 294 -17.13 -2.77 6.33
CA THR A 294 -16.08 -1.77 6.53
C THR A 294 -15.23 -1.63 5.27
N ALA A 295 -14.71 -0.43 5.02
CA ALA A 295 -13.80 -0.17 3.91
C ALA A 295 -12.58 0.65 4.35
N PHE A 296 -11.44 0.32 3.75
CA PHE A 296 -10.27 1.19 3.69
C PHE A 296 -10.06 1.68 2.26
N VAL A 297 -10.19 2.98 2.04
CA VAL A 297 -10.14 3.60 0.72
C VAL A 297 -9.02 4.63 0.68
N PHE A 298 -7.98 4.41 -0.12
CA PHE A 298 -6.75 5.18 0.07
C PHE A 298 -6.03 5.54 -1.24
N ARG A 299 -5.18 6.57 -1.17
CA ARG A 299 -4.34 7.04 -2.28
C ARG A 299 -2.88 6.62 -2.17
N GLY A 300 -2.47 6.26 -0.96
CA GLY A 300 -1.10 6.09 -0.53
C GLY A 300 -0.67 7.22 0.39
N LEU A 301 -0.10 6.82 1.52
CA LEU A 301 0.44 7.68 2.56
C LEU A 301 1.97 7.64 2.52
N ALA A 302 2.62 8.81 2.52
CA ALA A 302 4.09 8.91 2.44
C ALA A 302 4.80 8.23 3.62
N LEU A 303 4.21 8.26 4.82
CA LEU A 303 4.73 7.54 5.98
C LEU A 303 4.87 6.03 5.72
N GLY A 304 4.06 5.44 4.83
CA GLY A 304 4.25 4.05 4.40
C GLY A 304 5.53 3.85 3.57
N ASP A 305 5.88 4.81 2.72
CA ASP A 305 7.14 4.77 1.97
C ASP A 305 8.35 4.91 2.93
N LEU A 306 8.29 5.85 3.89
CA LEU A 306 9.32 6.04 4.92
C LEU A 306 9.48 4.80 5.81
N ALA A 307 8.38 4.24 6.29
CA ALA A 307 8.36 3.03 7.10
C ALA A 307 9.16 1.92 6.44
N LEU A 308 8.81 1.60 5.20
CA LEU A 308 9.41 0.47 4.51
C LEU A 308 10.84 0.75 4.06
N ALA A 309 11.13 1.98 3.61
CA ALA A 309 12.50 2.36 3.23
C ALA A 309 13.45 2.31 4.44
N GLY A 310 13.05 2.87 5.57
CA GLY A 310 13.82 2.81 6.82
C GLY A 310 14.05 1.37 7.29
N LEU A 311 12.99 0.55 7.29
CA LEU A 311 13.08 -0.86 7.66
C LEU A 311 14.01 -1.64 6.72
N ALA A 312 13.89 -1.43 5.41
CA ALA A 312 14.73 -2.09 4.41
C ALA A 312 16.20 -1.68 4.55
N TYR A 313 16.48 -0.39 4.76
CA TYR A 313 17.82 0.11 5.01
C TYR A 313 18.43 -0.54 6.27
N GLN A 314 17.73 -0.48 7.40
CA GLN A 314 18.19 -1.05 8.66
C GLN A 314 18.50 -2.55 8.52
N ARG A 315 17.60 -3.30 7.88
CA ARG A 315 17.81 -4.74 7.63
C ARG A 315 18.97 -5.00 6.68
N ALA A 316 19.13 -4.18 5.63
CA ALA A 316 20.25 -4.31 4.70
C ALA A 316 21.59 -4.05 5.39
N CYS A 317 21.68 -3.04 6.25
CA CYS A 317 22.87 -2.77 7.06
C CYS A 317 23.21 -3.93 7.99
N GLN A 318 22.21 -4.47 8.72
CA GLN A 318 22.40 -5.63 9.60
C GLN A 318 22.92 -6.85 8.82
N LEU A 319 22.41 -7.07 7.60
CA LEU A 319 22.80 -8.18 6.74
C LEU A 319 24.03 -7.89 5.87
N HIS A 320 24.62 -6.70 5.96
CA HIS A 320 25.72 -6.24 5.11
C HIS A 320 25.43 -6.39 3.61
N ARG A 321 24.20 -6.01 3.20
CA ARG A 321 23.72 -6.10 1.82
C ARG A 321 23.56 -4.72 1.19
N GLY A 322 23.87 -4.65 -0.11
CA GLY A 322 23.73 -3.46 -0.94
C GLY A 322 25.00 -3.15 -1.71
N TYR A 323 24.86 -2.34 -2.75
CA TYR A 323 26.01 -1.81 -3.48
C TYR A 323 26.43 -0.48 -2.85
N LEU A 324 27.71 -0.34 -2.55
CA LEU A 324 28.26 0.92 -2.07
C LEU A 324 28.57 1.81 -3.29
N ILE A 325 28.02 3.02 -3.27
CA ILE A 325 28.30 4.07 -4.24
C ILE A 325 29.16 5.12 -3.52
N GLU A 326 30.37 5.32 -4.00
CA GLU A 326 31.24 6.41 -3.53
C GLU A 326 30.64 7.76 -3.96
N ARG A 327 30.72 8.75 -3.06
CA ARG A 327 30.13 10.08 -3.28
C ARG A 327 31.10 11.05 -3.92
#